data_AF-A0A5J5WYX2-F1
#
_entry.id   AF-A0A5J5WYX2-F1
#
_cell.length_a   1.000
_cell.length_b   1.000
_cell.length_c   1.000
_cell.angle_alpha   90.00
_cell.angle_beta   90.00
_cell.angle_gamma   90.00
#
_symmetry.space_group_name_H-M   'P 1'
#
loop_
_entity.id
_entity.type
_entity.pdbx_description
1 polymer ?
#
loop_
_entity_poly.entity_id
_entity_poly.type
_entity_poly.pdbx_seq_one_letter_code
_entity_poly.pdbx_strand_id
1 'polypeptide(L)' 'MTAILERRESESLWGRFCNWITSIENRLYIGWFGVLMIPTLLTATSVFIISFIAAPPVDIDGIREPD' A
#
# COMPACT_ATOMS: atom_id res chain seq x y z
N MET A 1 28.69 -11.66 -22.27
CA MET A 1 28.37 -11.66 -20.82
C MET A 1 28.60 -10.30 -20.15
N THR A 2 29.38 -9.39 -20.76
CA THR A 2 29.69 -8.04 -20.27
C THR A 2 28.59 -6.99 -20.51
N ALA A 3 27.87 -7.06 -21.64
CA ALA A 3 26.83 -6.09 -21.99
C ALA A 3 25.59 -6.10 -21.06
N ILE A 4 25.34 -7.19 -20.33
CA ILE A 4 24.22 -7.29 -19.37
C ILE A 4 24.57 -6.59 -18.05
N LEU A 5 25.85 -6.61 -17.66
CA LEU A 5 26.33 -5.93 -16.46
C LEU A 5 26.36 -4.40 -16.66
N GLU A 6 26.86 -3.91 -17.80
CA GLU A 6 26.81 -2.48 -18.14
C GLU A 6 25.37 -1.94 -18.28
N ARG A 7 24.43 -2.77 -18.79
CA ARG A 7 23.02 -2.37 -18.90
C ARG A 7 22.33 -2.26 -17.53
N ARG A 8 22.71 -3.08 -16.55
CA ARG A 8 22.25 -2.93 -15.16
C ARG A 8 22.81 -1.69 -14.48
N GLU A 9 24.03 -1.27 -14.84
CA GLU A 9 24.64 -0.04 -14.32
C GLU A 9 24.01 1.23 -14.92
N SER A 10 23.47 1.14 -16.14
CA SER A 10 22.80 2.25 -16.85
C SER A 10 21.28 2.32 -16.69
N GLU A 11 20.66 1.43 -15.91
CA GLU A 11 19.23 1.55 -15.58
C GLU A 11 19.02 2.71 -14.60
N SER A 12 18.15 3.65 -14.98
CA SER A 12 17.76 4.75 -14.11
C SER A 12 17.12 4.23 -12.81
N LEU A 13 17.22 5.01 -11.74
CA LEU A 13 16.55 4.70 -10.47
C LEU A 13 15.05 4.41 -10.67
N TRP A 14 14.41 5.14 -11.59
CA TRP A 14 13.03 4.91 -11.97
C TRP A 14 12.81 3.56 -12.66
N GLY A 15 13.70 3.17 -13.59
CA GLY A 15 13.65 1.85 -14.24
C GLY A 15 13.78 0.71 -13.22
N ARG A 16 14.72 0.84 -12.28
CA ARG A 16 14.89 -0.13 -11.19
C ARG A 16 13.65 -0.23 -10.29
N PHE A 17 13.02 0.91 -9.98
CA PHE A 17 11.77 0.95 -9.20
C PHE A 17 10.62 0.27 -9.93
N CYS A 18 10.40 0.58 -11.21
CA CYS A 18 9.37 -0.06 -12.03
C CYS A 18 9.58 -1.58 -12.12
N ASN A 19 10.81 -2.02 -12.40
CA ASN A 19 11.18 -3.43 -12.46
C ASN A 19 10.89 -4.15 -11.13
N TRP A 20 11.15 -3.48 -10.00
CA TRP A 20 10.88 -4.03 -8.67
C TRP A 20 9.39 -4.12 -8.35
N ILE A 21 8.61 -3.06 -8.63
CA ILE A 21 7.15 -3.03 -8.41
C ILE A 21 6.46 -4.15 -9.18
N THR A 22 6.88 -4.42 -10.42
CA THR A 22 6.27 -5.44 -11.28
C THR A 22 6.97 -6.81 -11.21
N SER A 23 7.91 -7.01 -10.27
CA SER A 23 8.62 -8.29 -10.16
C SER A 23 7.71 -9.40 -9.61
N ILE A 24 7.72 -10.54 -10.30
CA ILE A 24 7.05 -11.79 -9.89
C ILE A 24 7.85 -12.59 -8.84
N GLU A 25 9.11 -12.20 -8.59
CA GLU A 25 9.98 -12.85 -7.60
C GLU A 25 9.70 -12.34 -6.18
N ASN A 26 8.93 -11.25 -6.04
CA ASN A 26 8.45 -10.79 -4.75
C ASN A 26 7.53 -11.84 -4.13
N ARG A 27 7.74 -12.18 -2.84
CA ARG A 27 6.90 -13.14 -2.11
C ARG A 27 5.41 -12.77 -2.16
N LEU A 28 5.11 -11.48 -2.11
CA LEU A 28 3.80 -10.91 -2.38
C LEU A 28 3.95 -9.95 -3.55
N TYR A 29 3.23 -10.21 -4.63
CA TYR A 29 3.24 -9.34 -5.79
C TYR A 29 2.65 -7.97 -5.44
N ILE A 30 3.31 -6.89 -5.90
CA ILE A 30 2.91 -5.51 -5.64
C ILE A 30 2.09 -4.99 -6.83
N GLY A 31 2.76 -4.80 -7.98
CA GLY A 31 2.17 -4.15 -9.15
C GLY A 31 1.74 -2.70 -8.90
N TRP A 32 1.27 -2.00 -9.94
CA TRP A 32 0.84 -0.60 -9.80
C TRP A 32 -0.39 -0.42 -8.91
N PHE A 33 -1.30 -1.41 -8.87
CA PHE A 33 -2.42 -1.41 -7.93
C PHE A 33 -1.97 -1.59 -6.48
N GLY A 34 -0.92 -2.38 -6.22
CA GLY A 34 -0.36 -2.57 -4.87
C GLY A 34 0.13 -1.27 -4.24
N VAL A 35 0.61 -0.33 -5.04
CA VAL A 35 1.05 1.00 -4.57
C VAL A 35 -0.08 1.77 -3.90
N LEU A 36 -1.31 1.63 -4.39
CA LEU A 36 -2.50 2.24 -3.77
C LEU A 36 -3.11 1.33 -2.70
N MET A 37 -3.17 0.03 -2.98
CA MET A 37 -3.82 -0.95 -2.12
C MET A 37 -3.12 -1.07 -0.76
N ILE A 38 -1.79 -1.13 -0.71
CA ILE A 38 -1.06 -1.33 0.56
C ILE A 38 -1.30 -0.17 1.53
N PRO A 39 -1.08 1.12 1.16
CA PRO A 39 -1.34 2.23 2.08
C PRO A 39 -2.80 2.34 2.49
N THR A 40 -3.75 2.12 1.57
CA THR A 40 -5.18 2.24 1.85
C THR A 40 -5.68 1.17 2.78
N LEU A 41 -5.30 -0.09 2.57
CA LEU A 41 -5.67 -1.19 3.46
C LEU A 41 -5.03 -1.02 4.84
N LEU A 42 -3.75 -0.66 4.93
CA LEU A 42 -3.09 -0.41 6.22
C LEU A 42 -3.77 0.71 7.01
N THR A 43 -4.14 1.79 6.32
CA THR A 43 -4.86 2.92 6.95
C THR A 43 -6.25 2.49 7.41
N ALA A 44 -7.03 1.82 6.54
CA ALA A 44 -8.36 1.35 6.88
C ALA A 44 -8.34 0.36 8.06
N THR A 45 -7.41 -0.60 8.06
CA THR A 45 -7.26 -1.59 9.13
C THR A 45 -6.85 -0.93 10.44
N SER A 46 -5.90 0.01 10.43
CA SER A 46 -5.47 0.68 11.66
C SER A 46 -6.59 1.52 12.29
N VAL A 47 -7.29 2.32 11.48
CA VAL A 47 -8.44 3.12 11.93
C VAL A 47 -9.56 2.20 12.43
N PHE A 48 -9.87 1.12 11.72
CA PHE A 48 -10.89 0.16 12.14
C PHE A 48 -10.59 -0.44 13.52
N ILE A 49 -9.35 -0.89 13.75
CA ILE A 49 -8.95 -1.49 15.03
C ILE A 49 -9.07 -0.47 16.17
N ILE A 50 -8.59 0.76 15.98
CA ILE A 50 -8.64 1.81 17.01
C ILE A 50 -10.08 2.19 17.32
N SER A 51 -10.89 2.45 16.28
CA SER A 51 -12.29 2.83 16.44
C SER A 51 -13.11 1.73 17.09
N PHE A 52 -12.84 0.46 16.79
CA PHE A 52 -13.55 -0.65 17.42
C PHE A 52 -13.31 -0.74 18.94
N ILE A 53 -12.11 -0.37 19.41
CA ILE A 53 -11.73 -0.47 20.83
C ILE A 53 -12.09 0.81 21.60
N ALA A 54 -11.92 1.98 20.99
CA ALA A 54 -11.87 3.25 21.72
C ALA A 54 -12.72 4.37 21.10
N ALA A 55 -13.55 4.09 20.08
CA ALA A 55 -14.45 5.12 19.58
C ALA A 55 -15.51 5.48 20.61
N PRO A 56 -15.83 6.78 20.78
CA PRO A 56 -17.04 7.19 21.49
C PRO A 56 -18.29 6.81 20.66
N PRO A 57 -19.49 6.80 21.29
CA PRO A 57 -20.75 6.61 20.59
C PRO A 57 -20.93 7.61 19.44
N VAL A 58 -21.55 7.17 18.34
CA VAL A 58 -21.71 7.95 17.10
C VAL A 58 -23.18 8.07 16.78
N ASP A 59 -23.66 9.32 16.67
CA ASP A 59 -25.00 9.62 16.22
C ASP A 59 -25.10 9.41 14.70
N ILE A 60 -25.66 8.27 14.30
CA ILE A 60 -25.80 7.88 12.88
C ILE A 60 -26.96 8.59 12.19
N ASP A 61 -28.04 8.85 12.91
CA ASP A 61 -29.29 9.41 12.36
C ASP A 61 -29.36 10.94 12.52
N GLY A 62 -28.45 11.54 13.28
CA GLY A 62 -28.37 12.99 13.49
C GLY A 62 -29.46 13.55 14.41
N ILE A 63 -30.10 12.68 15.20
CA ILE A 63 -31.22 13.04 16.10
C ILE A 63 -30.75 13.41 17.51
N ARG A 64 -29.43 13.47 17.74
CA ARG A 64 -28.78 13.74 19.03
C ARG A 64 -28.96 12.62 20.07
N GLU A 65 -29.12 11.39 19.62
CA GLU A 65 -29.12 10.19 20.45
C GLU A 65 -27.89 9.36 20.07
N PRO A 66 -26.76 9.55 20.76
CA PRO A 66 -25.59 8.72 20.55
C PRO A 66 -25.80 7.41 21.33
N ASP A 67 -26.60 6.51 20.76
CA ASP A 67 -26.81 5.14 21.25
C ASP A 67 -25.57 4.24 21.05
#